data_AF-A0A1W9PK61-F1
#
_entry.id   AF-A0A1W9PK61-F1
#
_cell.length_a   1.000
_cell.length_b   1.000
_cell.length_c   1.000
_cell.angle_alpha   90.00
_cell.angle_beta   90.00
_cell.angle_gamma   90.00
#
_symmetry.space_group_name_H-M   'P 1'
#
loop_
_entity.id
_entity.type
_entity.pdbx_description
1 polymer ?
#
loop_
_entity_poly.entity_id
_entity_poly.type
_entity_poly.pdbx_seq_one_letter_code
_entity_poly.pdbx_strand_id
1 'polypeptide(L)'
;MFLFADIPSQNLKWVDEQIAAIKPSRTGMGQNATSMLKNPFATTLFLNQPPVKEDENKSVKPTRVVKQTETVSGHPNLQAIVNKSSVLIDGNWYKKDDKVHGFTIKEIDESAVVLKNRKKELKLFIAVTDSKIKIQTK
;
A
#
# COMPACT_ATOMS: atom_id res chain seq x y z
N MET A 1 -33.59 27.31 -19.55
CA MET A 1 -34.68 26.44 -20.03
C MET A 1 -34.03 25.17 -20.55
N PHE A 2 -34.07 24.08 -19.78
CA PHE A 2 -33.45 22.81 -20.18
C PHE A 2 -34.50 21.95 -20.90
N LEU A 3 -34.22 21.63 -22.16
CA LEU A 3 -35.01 20.70 -22.97
C LEU A 3 -34.69 19.28 -22.49
N PHE A 4 -35.61 18.66 -21.76
CA PHE A 4 -35.60 17.22 -21.57
C PHE A 4 -36.09 16.59 -22.88
N ALA A 5 -35.22 15.84 -23.54
CA ALA A 5 -35.61 15.04 -24.69
C ALA A 5 -36.56 13.93 -24.20
N ASP A 6 -37.79 13.92 -24.72
CA ASP A 6 -38.72 12.81 -24.55
C ASP A 6 -38.15 11.60 -25.28
N ILE A 7 -37.62 10.63 -24.52
CA ILE A 7 -37.12 9.37 -25.07
C ILE A 7 -38.35 8.51 -25.38
N PRO A 8 -38.57 8.09 -26.64
CA PRO A 8 -39.74 7.29 -26.98
C PRO A 8 -39.69 5.94 -26.26
N SER A 9 -40.64 5.71 -25.35
CA SER A 9 -40.74 4.57 -24.42
C SER A 9 -40.76 3.18 -25.08
N GLN A 10 -40.89 3.11 -26.41
CA GLN A 10 -40.99 1.85 -27.17
C GLN A 10 -39.65 1.14 -27.44
N ASN A 11 -38.50 1.79 -27.22
CA ASN A 11 -37.16 1.23 -27.54
C ASN A 11 -36.33 0.77 -26.32
N LEU A 12 -36.95 0.57 -25.15
CA LEU A 12 -36.25 0.24 -23.90
C LEU A 12 -36.26 -1.27 -23.55
N LYS A 13 -36.80 -2.14 -24.43
CA LYS A 13 -36.85 -3.59 -24.17
C LYS A 13 -35.49 -4.21 -23.87
N TRP A 14 -34.44 -3.77 -24.57
CA TRP A 14 -33.07 -4.23 -24.31
C TRP A 14 -32.57 -3.79 -22.94
N VAL A 15 -33.01 -2.63 -22.41
CA VAL A 15 -32.67 -2.17 -21.06
C VAL A 15 -33.34 -3.05 -20.03
N ASP A 16 -34.62 -3.39 -20.24
CA ASP A 16 -35.37 -4.28 -19.35
C ASP A 16 -34.75 -5.69 -19.30
N GLU A 17 -34.28 -6.22 -20.44
CA GLU A 17 -33.55 -7.48 -20.50
C GLU A 17 -32.24 -7.43 -19.69
N GLN A 18 -31.49 -6.33 -19.80
CA GLN A 18 -30.26 -6.14 -19.02
C GLN A 18 -30.56 -6.00 -17.51
N ILE A 19 -31.62 -5.28 -17.15
CA ILE A 19 -32.06 -5.15 -15.76
C ILE A 19 -32.48 -6.50 -15.19
N ALA A 20 -33.24 -7.30 -15.95
CA ALA A 20 -33.65 -8.63 -15.54
C ALA A 20 -32.45 -9.57 -15.34
N ALA A 21 -31.45 -9.49 -16.22
CA ALA A 21 -30.22 -10.29 -16.13
C ALA A 21 -29.39 -9.97 -14.87
N ILE A 22 -29.40 -8.73 -14.38
CA ILE A 22 -28.69 -8.31 -13.16
C ILE A 22 -29.52 -8.41 -11.87
N LYS A 23 -30.77 -8.89 -11.95
CA LYS A 23 -31.68 -9.04 -10.81
C LYS A 23 -31.72 -10.45 -10.17
N PRO A 24 -30.75 -11.38 -10.33
CA PRO A 24 -30.88 -12.67 -9.66
C PRO A 24 -30.95 -12.44 -8.14
N SER A 25 -31.85 -13.17 -7.49
CA SER A 25 -31.98 -13.13 -6.04
C SER A 25 -30.67 -13.58 -5.42
N ARG A 26 -30.04 -12.72 -4.64
CA ARG A 26 -28.80 -13.07 -3.93
C ARG A 26 -29.17 -13.85 -2.69
N THR A 27 -28.87 -15.13 -2.67
CA THR A 27 -28.96 -15.93 -1.44
C THR A 27 -27.91 -15.39 -0.45
N GLY A 28 -28.38 -14.75 0.62
CA GLY A 28 -27.52 -14.28 1.70
C GLY A 28 -26.87 -15.44 2.46
N MET A 29 -25.84 -15.12 3.22
CA MET A 29 -25.21 -16.06 4.14
C MET A 29 -26.14 -16.30 5.35
N GLY A 30 -26.30 -17.56 5.78
CA GLY A 30 -27.13 -17.89 6.95
C GLY A 30 -26.56 -17.27 8.23
N GLN A 31 -27.42 -16.97 9.22
CA GLN A 31 -27.03 -16.34 10.50
C GLN A 31 -25.94 -17.12 11.27
N ASN A 32 -25.97 -18.46 11.18
CA ASN A 32 -24.93 -19.28 11.80
C ASN A 32 -23.57 -19.05 11.14
N ALA A 33 -23.56 -18.79 9.83
CA ALA A 33 -22.33 -18.56 9.09
C ALA A 33 -21.77 -17.13 9.29
N THR A 34 -22.61 -16.15 9.69
CA THR A 34 -22.14 -14.81 10.04
C THR A 34 -21.52 -14.73 11.43
N SER A 35 -22.03 -15.50 12.41
CA SER A 35 -21.43 -15.57 13.75
C SER A 35 -20.07 -16.27 13.79
N MET A 36 -19.77 -17.11 12.79
CA MET A 36 -18.46 -17.76 12.61
C MET A 36 -17.44 -16.89 11.85
N LEU A 37 -17.84 -15.73 11.31
CA LEU A 37 -16.91 -14.83 10.62
C LEU A 37 -15.95 -14.21 11.64
N LYS A 38 -14.65 -14.38 11.39
CA LYS A 38 -13.61 -13.74 12.19
C LYS A 38 -13.70 -12.22 12.05
N ASN A 39 -13.61 -11.50 13.17
CA ASN A 39 -13.63 -10.04 13.15
C ASN A 39 -12.42 -9.49 12.35
N PRO A 40 -12.65 -8.75 11.25
CA PRO A 40 -11.58 -8.24 10.39
C PRO A 40 -10.78 -7.10 11.04
N PHE A 41 -11.28 -6.50 12.12
CA PHE A 41 -10.63 -5.44 12.89
C PHE A 41 -9.98 -5.94 14.18
N ALA A 42 -10.00 -7.26 14.44
CA ALA A 42 -9.28 -7.83 15.57
C ALA A 42 -7.78 -7.88 15.25
N THR A 43 -7.12 -6.73 15.24
CA THR A 43 -5.68 -6.63 15.28
C THR A 43 -5.22 -7.10 16.66
N THR A 44 -4.68 -8.31 16.72
CA THR A 44 -4.07 -8.94 17.91
C THR A 44 -2.78 -8.25 18.36
N LEU A 45 -2.58 -6.98 18.02
CA LEU A 45 -1.43 -6.18 18.40
C LEU A 45 -1.55 -5.56 19.81
N PHE A 46 -2.76 -5.51 20.38
CA PHE A 46 -3.00 -4.77 21.64
C PHE A 46 -3.52 -5.61 22.81
N LEU A 47 -3.93 -6.87 22.62
CA LEU A 47 -4.62 -7.66 23.67
C LEU A 47 -3.71 -8.62 24.46
N ASN A 48 -2.47 -8.85 24.01
CA ASN A 48 -1.54 -9.78 24.66
C ASN A 48 -0.37 -9.08 25.37
N GLN A 49 -0.56 -7.84 25.81
CA GLN A 49 0.43 -7.24 26.72
C GLN A 49 0.14 -7.78 28.13
N PRO A 50 1.09 -8.49 28.76
CA PRO A 50 0.92 -8.85 30.17
C PRO A 50 0.78 -7.57 31.00
N PRO A 51 0.02 -7.57 32.11
CA PRO A 51 -0.10 -6.41 32.96
C PRO A 51 1.30 -6.02 33.46
N VAL A 52 1.75 -4.83 33.07
CA VAL A 52 2.98 -4.23 33.58
C VAL A 52 2.74 -4.00 35.07
N LYS A 53 3.46 -4.75 35.91
CA LYS A 53 3.50 -4.46 37.34
C LYS A 53 4.18 -3.11 37.51
N GLU A 54 3.44 -2.13 38.03
CA GLU A 54 3.97 -0.83 38.40
C GLU A 54 4.85 -1.00 39.65
N ASP A 55 6.15 -1.17 39.46
CA ASP A 55 7.12 -0.93 40.53
C ASP A 55 7.29 0.59 40.67
N GLU A 56 6.56 1.18 41.62
CA GLU A 56 6.82 2.53 42.09
C GLU A 56 8.25 2.61 42.64
N ASN A 57 9.03 3.61 42.19
CA ASN A 57 10.40 3.96 42.61
C ASN A 57 11.58 3.38 41.82
N LYS A 58 11.59 3.57 40.49
CA LYS A 58 12.87 3.82 39.80
C LYS A 58 12.73 5.03 38.87
N SER A 59 13.53 6.07 39.13
CA SER A 59 13.73 7.19 38.22
C SER A 59 14.36 6.65 36.93
N VAL A 60 13.51 6.31 35.97
CA VAL A 60 13.93 5.87 34.63
C VAL A 60 14.28 7.13 33.85
N LYS A 61 15.58 7.39 33.71
CA LYS A 61 16.07 8.34 32.70
C LYS A 61 15.52 7.90 31.35
N PRO A 62 15.02 8.82 30.49
CA PRO A 62 14.47 8.43 29.21
C PRO A 62 15.58 7.79 28.37
N THR A 63 15.57 6.47 28.28
CA THR A 63 16.43 5.73 27.36
C THR A 63 15.96 6.10 25.97
N ARG A 64 16.73 6.96 25.30
CA ARG A 64 16.53 7.27 23.89
C ARG A 64 16.65 5.95 23.14
N VAL A 65 15.51 5.38 22.73
CA VAL A 65 15.45 4.26 21.81
C VAL A 65 15.98 4.77 20.48
N VAL A 66 17.30 4.71 20.30
CA VAL A 66 17.92 4.87 19.00
C VAL A 66 17.52 3.61 18.25
N LYS A 67 16.48 3.73 17.41
CA LYS A 67 16.11 2.70 16.46
C LYS A 67 17.39 2.36 15.69
N GLN A 68 17.95 1.18 15.93
CA GLN A 68 19.07 0.67 15.14
C GLN A 68 18.54 0.56 13.72
N THR A 69 18.84 1.56 12.90
CA THR A 69 18.72 1.43 11.45
C THR A 69 19.78 0.42 11.09
N GLU A 70 19.37 -0.83 10.86
CA GLU A 70 20.21 -1.82 10.21
C GLU A 70 20.78 -1.13 8.97
N THR A 71 22.10 -0.92 8.97
CA THR A 71 22.81 -0.43 7.80
C THR A 71 22.73 -1.55 6.78
N VAL A 72 21.68 -1.55 5.97
CA VAL A 72 21.52 -2.47 4.85
C VAL A 72 22.68 -2.18 3.91
N SER A 73 23.71 -3.01 4.02
CA SER A 73 24.91 -2.98 3.19
C SER A 73 24.51 -3.47 1.80
N GLY A 74 24.03 -2.56 0.94
CA GLY A 74 23.60 -2.92 -0.40
C GLY A 74 23.25 -1.69 -1.25
N HIS A 75 23.15 -1.90 -2.55
CA HIS A 75 22.53 -0.92 -3.43
C HIS A 75 21.03 -0.86 -3.11
N PRO A 76 20.42 0.34 -3.03
CA PRO A 76 19.00 0.47 -2.74
C PRO A 76 18.18 -0.27 -3.80
N ASN A 77 17.30 -1.17 -3.37
CA ASN A 77 16.43 -1.93 -4.25
C ASN A 77 15.00 -1.39 -4.21
N LEU A 78 14.51 -0.90 -5.35
CA LEU A 78 13.15 -0.40 -5.51
C LEU A 78 12.19 -1.56 -5.76
N GLN A 79 11.29 -1.80 -4.81
CA GLN A 79 10.35 -2.91 -4.86
C GLN A 79 8.98 -2.49 -5.41
N ALA A 80 8.48 -1.31 -5.02
CA ALA A 80 7.17 -0.83 -5.43
C ALA A 80 7.07 0.70 -5.45
N ILE A 81 6.15 1.21 -6.25
CA ILE A 81 5.74 2.62 -6.28
C ILE A 81 4.21 2.67 -6.18
N VAL A 82 3.68 3.54 -5.33
CA VAL A 82 2.24 3.74 -5.15
C VAL A 82 1.86 5.19 -5.40
N ASN A 83 0.92 5.41 -6.33
CA ASN A 83 0.31 6.70 -6.64
C ASN A 83 1.32 7.85 -6.86
N LYS A 84 2.49 7.56 -7.44
CA LYS A 84 3.59 8.53 -7.65
C LYS A 84 4.00 9.33 -6.39
N SER A 85 3.71 8.81 -5.21
CA SER A 85 3.85 9.55 -3.94
C SER A 85 4.63 8.80 -2.89
N SER A 86 4.53 7.47 -2.90
CA SER A 86 5.18 6.60 -1.92
C SER A 86 5.95 5.50 -2.65
N VAL A 87 7.14 5.21 -2.16
CA VAL A 87 8.05 4.22 -2.75
C VAL A 87 8.49 3.24 -1.69
N LEU A 88 8.56 1.96 -2.05
CA LEU A 88 9.05 0.89 -1.18
C LEU A 88 10.49 0.59 -1.59
N ILE A 89 11.44 0.99 -0.75
CA ILE A 89 12.87 0.75 -0.96
C ILE A 89 13.39 -0.05 0.24
N ASP A 90 14.04 -1.18 -0.02
CA ASP A 90 14.58 -2.09 1.02
C ASP A 90 13.57 -2.41 2.13
N GLY A 91 12.31 -2.66 1.76
CA GLY A 91 11.22 -3.00 2.69
C GLY A 91 10.65 -1.83 3.49
N ASN A 92 11.13 -0.61 3.30
CA ASN A 92 10.65 0.59 4.00
C ASN A 92 9.94 1.55 3.03
N TRP A 93 8.86 2.16 3.51
CA TRP A 93 8.10 3.16 2.75
C TRP A 93 8.70 4.55 2.92
N TYR A 94 8.93 5.22 1.80
CA TYR A 94 9.46 6.59 1.75
C TYR A 94 8.60 7.46 0.85
N LYS A 95 8.67 8.78 1.07
CA LYS A 95 8.00 9.81 0.27
C LYS A 95 9.02 10.74 -0.40
N LYS A 96 8.51 11.68 -1.19
CA LYS A 96 9.32 12.77 -1.74
C LYS A 96 10.06 13.50 -0.62
N ASP A 97 11.33 13.83 -0.87
CA ASP A 97 12.27 14.49 0.04
C ASP A 97 12.76 13.65 1.24
N ASP A 98 12.31 12.41 1.39
CA ASP A 98 12.87 11.49 2.38
C ASP A 98 14.29 11.03 1.99
N LYS A 99 15.05 10.61 3.01
CA LYS A 99 16.45 10.20 2.87
C LYS A 99 16.60 8.69 2.96
N VAL A 100 17.21 8.10 1.93
CA VAL A 100 17.47 6.66 1.79
C VAL A 100 18.94 6.46 1.45
N HIS A 101 19.70 5.71 2.27
CA HIS A 101 21.13 5.43 2.05
C HIS A 101 22.01 6.67 1.77
N GLY A 102 21.66 7.81 2.36
CA GLY A 102 22.39 9.07 2.11
C GLY A 102 21.95 9.84 0.87
N PHE A 103 21.03 9.31 0.06
CA PHE A 103 20.38 9.98 -1.07
C PHE A 103 19.03 10.54 -0.64
N THR A 104 18.59 11.62 -1.29
CA THR A 104 17.26 12.21 -1.12
C THR A 104 16.40 11.86 -2.33
N ILE A 105 15.16 11.43 -2.09
CA ILE A 105 14.19 11.16 -3.16
C ILE A 105 13.71 12.49 -3.74
N LYS A 106 14.02 12.76 -5.01
CA LYS A 106 13.59 14.00 -5.68
C LYS A 106 12.31 13.84 -6.48
N GLU A 107 12.22 12.75 -7.22
CA GLU A 107 11.14 12.52 -8.17
C GLU A 107 10.73 11.05 -8.13
N ILE A 108 9.42 10.84 -8.21
CA ILE A 108 8.78 9.54 -8.18
C ILE A 108 7.94 9.45 -9.45
N ASP A 109 8.44 8.70 -10.43
CA ASP A 109 7.72 8.37 -11.66
C ASP A 109 6.84 7.14 -11.45
N GLU A 110 6.17 6.67 -12.50
CA GLU A 110 5.35 5.45 -12.46
C GLU A 110 6.17 4.17 -12.31
N SER A 111 7.34 4.12 -12.95
CA SER A 111 8.19 2.92 -13.02
C SER A 111 9.59 3.13 -12.47
N ALA A 112 9.93 4.38 -12.13
CA ALA A 112 11.26 4.76 -11.73
C ALA A 112 11.26 5.79 -10.60
N VAL A 113 12.36 5.85 -9.85
CA VAL A 113 12.57 6.82 -8.78
C VAL A 113 13.95 7.43 -8.94
N VAL A 114 14.02 8.76 -8.87
CA VAL A 114 15.28 9.50 -8.94
C VAL A 114 15.75 9.86 -7.53
N LEU A 115 16.87 9.27 -7.16
CA LEU A 115 17.59 9.52 -5.92
C LEU A 115 18.76 10.48 -6.20
N LYS A 116 18.85 11.56 -5.43
CA LYS A 116 19.93 12.54 -5.58
C LYS A 116 20.73 12.70 -4.30
N ASN A 117 22.05 12.67 -4.43
CA ASN A 117 22.99 13.10 -3.40
C ASN A 117 23.81 14.28 -3.95
N ARG A 118 24.60 14.95 -3.09
CA ARG A 118 25.41 16.12 -3.44
C ARG A 118 26.36 15.89 -4.62
N LYS A 119 26.82 14.65 -4.83
CA LYS A 119 27.82 14.30 -5.86
C LYS A 119 27.31 13.39 -6.98
N LYS A 120 26.17 12.71 -6.79
CA LYS A 120 25.71 11.64 -7.69
C LYS A 120 24.19 11.61 -7.75
N GLU A 121 23.69 11.17 -8.89
CA GLU A 121 22.27 10.93 -9.14
C GLU A 121 22.11 9.46 -9.53
N LEU A 122 21.09 8.80 -8.97
CA LEU A 122 20.80 7.38 -9.18
C LEU A 122 19.34 7.27 -9.60
N LYS A 123 19.09 6.55 -10.70
CA LYS A 123 17.74 6.22 -11.14
C LYS A 123 17.49 4.75 -10.84
N LEU A 124 16.52 4.48 -9.98
CA LEU A 124 16.09 3.13 -9.65
C LEU A 124 14.87 2.77 -10.49
N PHE A 125 14.80 1.52 -10.91
CA PHE A 125 13.66 0.96 -11.65
C PHE A 125 13.09 -0.20 -10.85
N ILE A 126 11.79 -0.43 -10.98
CA ILE A 126 11.16 -1.64 -10.42
C ILE A 126 11.75 -2.84 -11.17
N ALA A 127 12.26 -3.82 -10.43
CA ALA A 127 12.79 -5.04 -11.03
C ALA A 127 11.67 -5.81 -11.75
N VAL A 128 11.73 -5.86 -13.08
CA VAL A 128 10.79 -6.65 -13.90
C VAL A 128 11.36 -8.05 -14.05
N THR A 129 10.77 -9.02 -13.36
CA THR A 129 11.14 -10.44 -13.51
C THR A 129 10.30 -11.07 -14.61
N ASP A 130 10.75 -11.00 -15.85
CA ASP A 130 10.22 -11.84 -16.93
C ASP A 130 11.14 -13.07 -17.09
N SER A 131 10.57 -14.27 -17.02
CA SER A 131 11.31 -15.53 -17.16
C SER A 131 11.96 -15.70 -18.55
N LYS A 132 11.54 -14.89 -19.53
CA LYS A 132 12.10 -14.87 -20.89
C LYS A 132 13.20 -13.82 -21.09
N ILE A 133 13.40 -12.89 -20.14
CA ILE A 133 14.35 -11.78 -20.29
C ILE A 133 15.49 -11.93 -19.28
N LYS A 134 16.70 -12.22 -19.78
CA LYS A 134 17.93 -12.25 -18.97
C LYS A 134 18.58 -10.87 -18.99
N ILE A 135 18.44 -10.10 -17.91
CA ILE A 135 19.14 -8.82 -17.74
C ILE A 135 20.56 -9.12 -17.24
N GLN A 136 21.58 -8.80 -18.05
CA GLN A 136 22.97 -8.85 -17.61
C GLN A 136 23.39 -7.50 -17.03
N THR A 137 23.69 -7.46 -15.74
CA THR A 137 24.37 -6.32 -15.09
C THR A 137 25.88 -6.55 -15.12
N LYS A 138 26.62 -5.64 -15.80
CA LYS A 138 28.08 -5.64 -15.90
C LYS A 138 28.73 -4.92 -14.71
#